data_AF-A0A554P8W4-F1
#
_entry.id   AF-A0A554P8W4-F1
#
_cell.length_a   1.000
_cell.length_b   1.000
_cell.length_c   1.000
_cell.angle_alpha   90.00
_cell.angle_beta   90.00
_cell.angle_gamma   90.00
#
_symmetry.space_group_name_H-M   'P 1'
#
loop_
_entity.id
_entity.type
_entity.pdbx_description
1 polymer ?
#
loop_
_entity_poly.entity_id
_entity_poly.type
_entity_poly.pdbx_seq_one_letter_code
_entity_poly.pdbx_strand_id
1 'polypeptide(L)'
;MSTTKITINALSAINLTNLSESGSGAITVNLTTGKYAVTLSEDTMKFGGSAYIQQVILFSTTPLKDGNYEKWFYTVNTSEGTVIKVDGDYPVYVFIVDQLNVRDNSGSATVTFTPV
;
A
#
# COMPACT_ATOMS: atom_id res chain seq x y z
N MET A 1 13.04 -15.69 5.29
CA MET A 1 12.29 -14.45 4.96
C MET A 1 12.04 -13.70 6.27
N SER A 2 12.19 -12.38 6.31
CA SER A 2 11.92 -11.56 7.50
C SER A 2 10.65 -10.74 7.33
N THR A 3 10.03 -10.33 8.44
CA THR A 3 8.94 -9.36 8.44
C THR A 3 9.42 -8.00 7.94
N THR A 4 8.65 -7.39 7.05
CA THR A 4 8.91 -6.03 6.53
C THR A 4 7.80 -5.11 6.98
N LYS A 5 8.15 -3.91 7.48
CA LYS A 5 7.19 -2.87 7.87
C LYS A 5 7.46 -1.61 7.09
N ILE A 6 6.41 -0.96 6.60
CA ILE A 6 6.48 0.35 5.98
C ILE A 6 5.49 1.30 6.64
N THR A 7 5.82 2.57 6.68
CA THR A 7 4.92 3.63 7.13
C THR A 7 4.51 4.47 5.94
N ILE A 8 3.20 4.63 5.74
CA ILE A 8 2.60 5.49 4.73
C ILE A 8 2.12 6.75 5.43
N ASN A 9 2.54 7.91 4.92
CA ASN A 9 2.06 9.20 5.41
C ASN A 9 0.86 9.65 4.58
N ALA A 10 -0.18 10.20 5.21
CA ALA A 10 -1.36 10.64 4.48
C ALA A 10 -1.06 11.76 3.44
N LEU A 11 0.00 12.55 3.68
CA LEU A 11 0.52 13.57 2.75
C LEU A 11 1.23 12.97 1.53
N SER A 12 1.54 11.68 1.53
CA SER A 12 2.07 11.00 0.35
C SER A 12 0.97 10.42 -0.53
N ALA A 13 -0.31 10.74 -0.29
CA ALA A 13 -1.37 10.28 -1.15
C ALA A 13 -1.18 10.74 -2.60
N ILE A 14 -1.52 9.88 -3.55
CA ILE A 14 -1.56 10.24 -4.97
C ILE A 14 -2.83 11.06 -5.20
N ASN A 15 -2.67 12.32 -5.61
CA ASN A 15 -3.78 13.17 -6.04
C ASN A 15 -4.16 12.87 -7.49
N LEU A 16 -5.30 12.21 -7.73
CA LEU A 16 -5.73 11.87 -9.09
C LEU A 16 -6.30 13.06 -9.89
N THR A 17 -6.69 14.16 -9.24
CA THR A 17 -7.18 15.36 -9.93
C THR A 17 -6.08 16.37 -10.19
N ASN A 18 -4.98 16.33 -9.41
CA ASN A 18 -3.81 17.16 -9.62
C ASN A 18 -2.50 16.43 -9.29
N LEU A 19 -1.94 15.70 -10.26
CA LEU A 19 -0.69 14.96 -10.11
C LEU A 19 0.52 15.86 -9.75
N SER A 20 0.48 17.16 -10.03
CA SER A 20 1.57 18.08 -9.63
C SER A 20 1.61 18.35 -8.13
N GLU A 21 0.49 18.12 -7.44
CA GLU A 21 0.38 18.20 -5.98
C GLU A 21 0.59 16.85 -5.29
N SER A 22 0.63 15.76 -6.06
CA SER A 22 0.92 14.43 -5.51
C SER A 22 2.39 14.30 -5.13
N GLY A 23 2.66 13.69 -3.97
CA GLY A 23 3.96 13.06 -3.76
C GLY A 23 4.13 11.88 -4.72
N SER A 24 5.36 11.39 -4.93
CA SER A 24 5.59 10.18 -5.75
C SER A 24 4.77 8.97 -5.26
N GLY A 25 4.37 9.01 -3.99
CA GLY A 25 3.19 8.41 -3.35
C GLY A 25 3.13 6.90 -3.20
N ALA A 26 3.70 6.18 -4.16
CA ALA A 26 3.96 4.75 -4.05
C ALA A 26 5.27 4.50 -3.30
N ILE A 27 5.18 3.76 -2.21
CA ILE A 27 6.33 3.21 -1.50
C ILE A 27 6.68 1.87 -2.15
N THR A 28 7.90 1.77 -2.67
CA THR A 28 8.44 0.54 -3.25
C THR A 28 8.89 -0.41 -2.14
N VAL A 29 8.37 -1.64 -2.15
CA VAL A 29 8.71 -2.70 -1.19
C VAL A 29 9.33 -3.88 -1.93
N ASN A 30 10.62 -4.10 -1.70
CA ASN A 30 11.34 -5.25 -2.25
C ASN A 30 11.21 -6.43 -1.29
N LEU A 31 10.51 -7.49 -1.73
CA LEU A 31 10.31 -8.72 -0.97
C LEU A 31 10.95 -9.88 -1.73
N THR A 32 11.49 -10.86 -1.02
CA THR A 32 11.94 -12.12 -1.62
C THR A 32 10.74 -12.95 -2.09
N THR A 33 10.93 -13.83 -3.07
CA THR A 33 9.89 -14.75 -3.57
C THR A 33 9.22 -15.51 -2.42
N GLY A 34 7.88 -15.51 -2.36
CA GLY A 34 7.14 -16.17 -1.29
C GLY A 34 5.69 -15.73 -1.14
N LYS A 35 5.05 -16.19 -0.07
CA LYS A 35 3.71 -15.74 0.36
C LYS A 35 3.83 -14.88 1.61
N TYR A 36 3.06 -13.80 1.66
CA TYR A 36 3.06 -12.86 2.77
C TYR A 36 1.64 -12.55 3.22
N ALA A 37 1.41 -12.64 4.53
CA ALA A 37 0.26 -12.04 5.17
C ALA A 37 0.53 -10.55 5.34
N VAL A 38 -0.36 -9.71 4.81
CA VAL A 38 -0.25 -8.26 4.86
C VAL A 38 -1.34 -7.71 5.76
N THR A 39 -0.94 -6.88 6.72
CA THR A 39 -1.84 -6.22 7.66
C THR A 39 -1.61 -4.71 7.65
N LEU A 40 -2.67 -3.96 7.95
CA LEU A 40 -2.64 -2.51 8.14
C LEU A 40 -2.91 -2.21 9.61
N SER A 41 -2.07 -1.36 10.21
CA SER A 41 -2.13 -1.02 11.63
C SER A 41 -1.83 0.46 11.85
N GLU A 42 -2.17 0.99 13.03
CA GLU A 42 -1.87 2.36 13.46
C GLU A 42 -2.56 3.44 12.61
N ASP A 43 -3.88 3.36 12.49
CA ASP A 43 -4.66 4.25 11.63
C ASP A 43 -4.98 5.60 12.30
N THR A 44 -4.02 6.51 12.22
CA THR A 44 -4.27 7.93 12.45
C THR A 44 -4.59 8.68 11.16
N MET A 45 -4.64 7.97 10.01
CA MET A 45 -4.73 8.61 8.70
C MET A 45 -6.11 9.22 8.48
N LYS A 46 -6.13 10.48 8.04
CA LYS A 46 -7.36 11.21 7.73
C LYS A 46 -7.23 12.00 6.43
N PHE A 47 -8.31 12.01 5.65
CA PHE A 47 -8.56 12.93 4.54
C PHE A 47 -9.49 14.07 4.98
N GLY A 48 -9.22 15.30 4.53
CA GLY A 48 -10.04 16.46 4.87
C GLY A 48 -10.20 16.69 6.37
N GLY A 49 -9.21 16.28 7.17
CA GLY A 49 -9.22 16.33 8.64
C GLY A 49 -10.28 15.49 9.37
N SER A 50 -11.15 14.76 8.67
CA SER A 50 -12.35 14.13 9.27
C SER A 50 -12.64 12.70 8.82
N ALA A 51 -12.23 12.29 7.62
CA ALA A 51 -12.48 10.95 7.09
C ALA A 51 -11.30 10.02 7.34
N TYR A 52 -11.48 8.97 8.15
CA TYR A 52 -10.42 7.98 8.41
C TYR A 52 -10.13 7.13 7.17
N ILE A 53 -8.84 6.89 6.91
CA ILE A 53 -8.39 6.00 5.83
C ILE A 53 -8.07 4.62 6.40
N GLN A 54 -9.06 3.74 6.36
CA GLN A 54 -8.92 2.40 6.88
C GLN A 54 -8.37 1.40 5.85
N GLN A 55 -7.81 1.87 4.74
CA GLN A 55 -7.41 1.01 3.63
C GLN A 55 -6.24 1.56 2.82
N VAL A 56 -5.38 0.66 2.35
CA VAL A 56 -4.29 0.95 1.41
C VAL A 56 -4.40 0.06 0.17
N ILE A 57 -3.82 0.52 -0.94
CA ILE A 57 -3.72 -0.25 -2.18
C ILE A 57 -2.30 -0.77 -2.30
N LEU A 58 -2.19 -2.07 -2.56
CA LEU A 58 -0.95 -2.73 -2.94
C LEU A 58 -1.04 -3.03 -4.43
N PHE A 59 -0.02 -2.66 -5.19
CA PHE A 59 0.10 -3.04 -6.59
C PHE A 59 1.32 -3.94 -6.75
N SER A 60 1.10 -5.19 -7.15
CA SER A 60 2.16 -6.12 -7.51
C SER A 60 2.23 -6.16 -9.02
N THR A 61 3.42 -5.97 -9.59
CA THR A 61 3.57 -6.17 -11.04
C THR A 61 3.29 -7.64 -11.37
N THR A 62 2.73 -7.88 -12.55
CA THR A 62 2.39 -9.20 -13.06
C THR A 62 3.52 -10.21 -12.84
N PRO A 63 3.27 -11.35 -12.20
CA PRO A 63 4.29 -12.37 -12.01
C PRO A 63 4.58 -13.03 -13.36
N LEU A 64 5.66 -12.61 -14.01
CA LEU A 64 6.02 -13.07 -15.36
C LEU A 64 6.48 -14.54 -15.36
N LYS A 65 6.81 -15.12 -14.20
CA LYS A 65 7.45 -16.44 -14.10
C LYS A 65 6.50 -17.57 -13.71
N ASP A 66 5.44 -17.30 -12.94
CA ASP A 66 4.57 -18.35 -12.41
C ASP A 66 3.24 -18.49 -13.17
N GLY A 67 2.97 -17.61 -14.14
CA GLY A 67 1.76 -17.62 -14.97
C GLY A 67 0.48 -17.24 -14.21
N ASN A 68 0.60 -16.76 -12.97
CA ASN A 68 -0.52 -16.43 -12.12
C ASN A 68 -0.93 -14.97 -12.31
N TYR A 69 -1.55 -14.70 -13.46
CA TYR A 69 -2.02 -13.36 -13.85
C TYR A 69 -3.21 -12.85 -13.02
N GLU A 70 -3.70 -13.63 -12.05
CA GLU A 70 -5.04 -13.46 -11.50
C GLU A 70 -5.23 -12.21 -10.64
N LYS A 71 -4.15 -11.52 -10.21
CA LYS A 71 -4.33 -10.29 -9.43
C LYS A 71 -3.11 -9.36 -9.42
N TRP A 72 -3.26 -8.18 -10.04
CA TRP A 72 -2.23 -7.13 -10.07
C TRP A 72 -2.30 -6.15 -8.89
N PHE A 73 -3.42 -6.15 -8.15
CA PHE A 73 -3.60 -5.25 -7.01
C PHE A 73 -4.38 -5.91 -5.88
N TYR A 74 -4.09 -5.49 -4.66
CA TYR A 74 -4.78 -5.90 -3.45
C TYR A 74 -5.19 -4.66 -2.68
N THR A 75 -6.28 -4.77 -1.92
CA THR A 75 -6.60 -3.79 -0.91
C THR A 75 -6.38 -4.42 0.45
N VAL A 76 -5.80 -3.66 1.37
CA VAL A 76 -5.54 -4.10 2.74
C VAL A 76 -6.20 -3.10 3.66
N ASN A 77 -7.16 -3.58 4.44
CA ASN A 77 -7.87 -2.76 5.43
C ASN A 77 -7.41 -3.11 6.86
N THR A 78 -7.82 -2.28 7.82
CA THR A 78 -7.47 -2.45 9.24
C THR A 78 -8.15 -3.63 9.93
N SER A 79 -9.19 -4.24 9.33
CA SER A 79 -9.98 -5.30 9.94
C SER A 79 -9.61 -6.72 9.50
N GLU A 80 -9.22 -6.91 8.24
CA GLU A 80 -9.11 -8.24 7.61
C GLU A 80 -7.70 -8.53 7.09
N GLY A 81 -6.95 -7.50 6.66
CA GLY A 81 -5.68 -7.71 5.97
C GLY A 81 -5.84 -8.42 4.61
N THR A 82 -4.76 -9.00 4.09
CA THR A 82 -4.80 -9.86 2.89
C THR A 82 -3.60 -10.83 2.84
N VAL A 83 -3.62 -11.79 1.92
CA VAL A 83 -2.43 -12.61 1.61
C VAL A 83 -2.04 -12.37 0.16
N ILE A 84 -0.75 -12.06 -0.06
CA ILE A 84 -0.19 -11.85 -1.40
C ILE A 84 0.89 -12.90 -1.69
N LYS A 85 1.09 -13.19 -2.98
CA LYS A 85 2.25 -13.95 -3.48
C LYS A 85 3.15 -12.98 -4.25
N VAL A 86 4.46 -13.10 -4.03
CA VAL A 86 5.48 -12.26 -4.68
C VAL A 86 6.54 -13.13 -5.37
N ASP A 87 7.00 -12.68 -6.53
CA ASP A 87 7.98 -13.38 -7.36
C ASP A 87 9.44 -13.06 -7.02
N GLY A 88 9.69 -12.00 -6.24
CA GLY A 88 11.04 -11.63 -5.78
C GLY A 88 11.82 -10.70 -6.71
N ASP A 89 11.54 -10.75 -8.02
CA ASP A 89 12.24 -9.93 -9.02
C ASP A 89 11.61 -8.53 -9.21
N TYR A 90 10.38 -8.36 -8.72
CA TYR A 90 9.63 -7.12 -8.88
C TYR A 90 9.09 -6.61 -7.55
N PRO A 91 9.07 -5.29 -7.34
CA PRO A 91 8.58 -4.70 -6.10
C PRO A 91 7.05 -4.76 -6.00
N VAL A 92 6.58 -4.73 -4.76
CA VAL A 92 5.20 -4.34 -4.43
C VAL A 92 5.18 -2.85 -4.17
N TYR A 93 4.25 -2.14 -4.78
CA TYR A 93 4.01 -0.73 -4.53
C TYR A 93 2.88 -0.56 -3.54
N VAL A 94 3.05 0.31 -2.54
CA VAL A 94 1.99 0.59 -1.58
C VAL A 94 1.67 2.06 -1.59
N PHE A 95 0.40 2.39 -1.78
CA PHE A 95 -0.07 3.78 -1.86
C PHE A 95 -1.51 3.92 -1.38
N ILE A 96 -1.88 5.18 -1.17
CA ILE A 96 -3.23 5.64 -0.93
C ILE A 96 -3.55 6.72 -1.97
N VAL A 97 -4.83 6.92 -2.21
CA VAL A 97 -5.32 7.83 -3.24
C VAL A 97 -6.26 8.84 -2.61
N ASP A 98 -6.03 10.11 -2.91
CA ASP A 98 -6.94 11.21 -2.62
C ASP A 98 -7.36 11.86 -3.95
N GLN A 99 -8.61 12.32 -4.03
CA GLN A 99 -9.12 13.00 -5.22
C GLN A 99 -9.25 14.52 -5.01
N LEU A 100 -9.11 15.01 -3.78
CA LEU A 100 -9.35 16.41 -3.44
C LEU A 100 -8.03 17.16 -3.25
N ASN A 101 -7.50 17.16 -2.03
CA ASN A 101 -6.40 18.03 -1.64
C ASN A 101 -5.50 17.34 -0.62
N VAL A 102 -4.39 16.79 -1.12
CA VAL A 102 -3.45 16.04 -0.28
C VAL A 102 -2.88 16.85 0.88
N ARG A 103 -2.90 18.19 0.82
CA ARG A 103 -2.39 19.05 1.89
C ARG A 103 -3.29 19.10 3.13
N ASP A 104 -4.55 18.69 3.02
CA ASP A 104 -5.46 18.59 4.17
C ASP A 104 -5.45 17.19 4.83
N ASN A 105 -4.62 16.28 4.29
CA ASN A 105 -4.42 14.96 4.84
C ASN A 105 -3.51 15.01 6.07
N SER A 106 -3.74 14.09 7.01
CA SER A 106 -2.92 14.00 8.23
C SER A 106 -2.78 12.57 8.72
N GLY A 107 -1.78 12.34 9.56
CA GLY A 107 -1.51 11.03 10.14
C GLY A 107 -0.73 10.09 9.23
N SER A 108 -0.60 8.86 9.69
CA SER A 108 0.12 7.78 9.01
C SER A 108 -0.47 6.43 9.39
N ALA A 109 -0.15 5.40 8.61
CA ALA A 109 -0.44 4.01 8.96
C ALA A 109 0.74 3.10 8.60
N THR A 110 0.81 1.97 9.28
CA THR A 110 1.88 0.98 9.14
C THR A 110 1.36 -0.26 8.41
N VAL A 111 1.96 -0.58 7.27
CA VAL A 111 1.70 -1.83 6.53
C VAL A 111 2.78 -2.83 6.88
N THR A 112 2.37 -4.01 7.34
CA THR A 112 3.28 -5.08 7.77
C THR A 112 3.12 -6.29 6.85
N PHE A 113 4.22 -6.72 6.24
CA PHE A 113 4.34 -7.94 5.44
C PHE A 113 5.01 -9.02 6.29
N THR A 114 4.27 -10.08 6.62
CA THR A 114 4.76 -11.21 7.42
C THR A 114 4.86 -12.45 6.53
N PRO A 115 6.04 -13.08 6.40
CA PRO A 115 6.16 -14.34 5.67
C PRO A 115 5.20 -15.41 6.24
N VAL A 116 4.54 -16.15 5.35
CA VAL A 116 3.65 -17.28 5.69
C VAL A 116 4.40 -18.61 5.53
#